data_AF-A0A9P5KS67-F1
#
_entry.id   AF-A0A9P5KS67-F1
#
_cell.length_a   1.000
_cell.length_b   1.000
_cell.length_c   1.000
_cell.angle_alpha   90.00
_cell.angle_beta   90.00
_cell.angle_gamma   90.00
#
_symmetry.space_group_name_H-M   'P 1'
#
loop_
_entity.id
_entity.type
_entity.pdbx_description
1 polymer ?
#
loop_
_entity_poly.entity_id
_entity_poly.type
_entity_poly.pdbx_seq_one_letter_code
_entity_poly.pdbx_strand_id
1 'polypeptide(L)'
;MPSIGFGWSIRLMALLEAVLCILAVVFMKTRVPVQQDNTKKAVIDFNAFRDLRFTITTIAVFMIEWALFVPITYITTYALTQKVNTTFAYQLIAILNASSVFGRGLPGYFADKFGRFNVMIVTSLFCTISCLAIWLPANGHLVPLIIFTIFFGFWSGSGVSLTPVCISQICRIEDYGKYYGTCYTMVSFGTLTGTPIAGAILSRQSGNYSGVIWFSAIAYLVGALLFTYARVLSTGWKLKAIY
;
A
#
# COMPACT_ATOMS: atom_id res chain seq x y z
N MET A 1 -6.02 -9.04 28.89
CA MET A 1 -4.70 -9.65 28.63
C MET A 1 -3.65 -8.55 28.76
N PRO A 2 -2.53 -8.73 29.48
CA PRO A 2 -1.60 -9.83 29.19
C PRO A 2 -1.08 -10.61 30.42
N SER A 3 -0.93 -11.93 30.26
CA SER A 3 -0.23 -12.85 31.18
C SER A 3 1.29 -12.86 30.97
N ILE A 4 1.78 -12.19 29.92
CA ILE A 4 3.17 -12.16 29.50
C ILE A 4 3.45 -10.67 29.21
N GLY A 5 4.14 -9.96 30.10
CA GLY A 5 4.29 -8.49 30.02
C GLY A 5 4.90 -8.01 28.69
N PHE A 6 4.73 -6.72 28.38
CA PHE A 6 5.14 -6.08 27.12
C PHE A 6 6.56 -6.46 26.66
N GLY A 7 7.53 -6.46 27.58
CA GLY A 7 8.92 -6.81 27.26
C GLY A 7 9.10 -8.25 26.76
N TRP A 8 8.36 -9.21 27.31
CA TRP A 8 8.41 -10.60 26.83
C TRP A 8 7.68 -10.78 25.50
N SER A 9 6.57 -10.06 25.28
CA SER A 9 5.87 -10.05 23.99
C SER A 9 6.79 -9.56 22.85
N ILE A 10 7.53 -8.46 23.08
CA ILE A 10 8.47 -7.92 22.09
C ILE A 10 9.61 -8.90 21.80
N ARG A 11 10.17 -9.57 22.82
CA ARG A 11 11.22 -10.59 22.64
C ARG A 11 10.75 -11.78 21.82
N LEU A 12 9.54 -12.28 22.08
CA LEU A 12 8.96 -13.38 21.30
C LEU A 12 8.74 -12.99 19.84
N MET A 13 8.24 -11.78 19.58
CA MET A 13 8.10 -11.26 18.21
C MET A 13 9.45 -11.14 17.51
N ALA A 14 10.47 -10.60 18.18
CA ALA A 14 11.82 -10.48 17.62
C ALA A 14 12.45 -11.84 17.31
N LEU A 15 12.28 -12.84 18.19
CA LEU A 15 12.79 -14.19 17.97
C LEU A 15 12.06 -14.88 16.81
N LEU A 16 10.75 -14.71 16.71
CA LEU A 16 9.95 -15.23 15.60
C LEU A 16 10.41 -14.63 14.25
N GLU A 17 10.55 -13.31 14.19
CA GLU A 17 11.01 -12.61 12.99
C GLU A 17 12.44 -13.02 12.60
N ALA A 18 13.35 -13.13 13.58
CA ALA A 18 14.72 -13.60 13.35
C ALA A 18 14.76 -15.02 12.76
N VAL A 19 13.97 -15.95 13.30
CA VAL A 19 13.88 -17.33 12.77
C VAL A 19 13.38 -17.32 11.33
N LEU A 20 12.31 -16.57 11.04
CA LEU A 20 11.75 -16.48 9.69
C LEU A 20 12.73 -15.83 8.70
N CYS A 21 13.46 -14.80 9.11
CA CYS A 21 14.49 -14.17 8.30
C CYS A 21 15.67 -15.12 8.03
N ILE A 22 16.14 -15.86 9.04
CA ILE A 22 17.21 -16.86 8.88
C ILE A 22 16.78 -17.93 7.87
N LEU A 23 15.56 -18.47 8.02
CA LEU A 23 15.02 -19.43 7.05
C LEU A 23 14.94 -18.82 5.65
N ALA A 24 14.44 -17.59 5.52
CA ALA A 24 14.37 -16.90 4.23
C ALA A 24 15.75 -16.77 3.58
N VAL A 25 16.78 -16.37 4.32
CA VAL A 25 18.17 -16.27 3.81
C VAL A 25 18.72 -17.61 3.39
N VAL A 26 18.49 -18.68 4.17
CA VAL A 26 18.99 -20.03 3.88
C VAL A 26 18.32 -20.62 2.63
N PHE A 27 17.03 -20.36 2.42
CA PHE A 27 16.28 -20.88 1.27
C PHE A 27 16.32 -19.98 0.03
N MET A 28 16.75 -18.71 0.16
CA MET A 28 16.82 -17.79 -0.96
C MET A 28 17.92 -18.21 -1.94
N LYS A 29 17.51 -18.56 -3.17
CA LYS A 29 18.42 -18.83 -4.28
C LYS A 29 18.29 -17.74 -5.33
N THR A 30 19.42 -17.17 -5.74
CA THR A 30 19.45 -16.18 -6.82
C THR A 30 19.07 -16.85 -8.14
N ARG A 31 17.95 -16.42 -8.75
CA ARG A 31 17.47 -16.96 -10.03
C ARG A 31 18.17 -16.33 -11.25
N VAL A 32 18.69 -15.11 -11.12
CA VAL A 32 19.35 -14.38 -12.20
C VAL A 32 20.87 -14.50 -12.01
N PRO A 33 21.64 -14.96 -13.01
CA PRO A 33 23.10 -14.96 -12.91
C PRO A 33 23.56 -13.52 -12.73
N VAL A 34 24.32 -13.28 -11.66
CA VAL A 34 25.00 -11.99 -11.45
C VAL A 34 25.90 -11.80 -12.67
N GLN A 35 25.54 -10.92 -13.59
CA GLN A 35 26.50 -10.47 -14.60
C GLN A 35 27.67 -9.89 -13.80
N GLN A 36 28.86 -10.50 -13.96
CA GLN A 36 30.11 -10.12 -13.30
C GLN A 36 30.63 -8.75 -13.81
N ASP A 37 29.76 -7.78 -14.01
CA ASP A 37 30.16 -6.39 -14.15
C ASP A 37 30.40 -5.84 -12.72
N ASN A 38 31.61 -6.09 -12.23
CA ASN A 38 32.18 -5.53 -10.99
C ASN A 38 32.16 -3.98 -10.92
N THR A 39 31.61 -3.32 -11.93
CA THR A 39 31.52 -1.85 -12.09
C THR A 39 30.14 -1.28 -11.80
N LYS A 40 29.05 -2.07 -11.83
CA LYS A 40 27.69 -1.57 -11.54
C LYS A 40 27.29 -1.87 -10.12
N LYS A 41 27.87 -1.13 -9.17
CA LYS A 41 27.41 -1.09 -7.77
C LYS A 41 25.87 -0.95 -7.76
N ALA A 42 25.19 -1.74 -6.93
CA ALA A 42 23.75 -1.65 -6.69
C ALA A 42 23.44 -0.36 -5.90
N VAL A 43 23.68 0.79 -6.52
CA VAL A 43 23.40 2.11 -5.96
C VAL A 43 22.06 2.57 -6.52
N ILE A 44 21.33 3.33 -5.70
CA ILE A 44 20.12 4.06 -6.09
C ILE A 44 20.46 4.89 -7.33
N ASP A 45 19.88 4.52 -8.47
CA ASP A 45 20.17 5.17 -9.74
C ASP A 45 19.10 6.24 -10.00
N PHE A 46 19.39 7.47 -9.62
CA PHE A 46 18.51 8.62 -9.90
C PHE A 46 18.34 8.87 -11.40
N ASN A 47 19.17 8.27 -12.26
CA ASN A 47 18.99 8.33 -13.70
C ASN A 47 17.73 7.60 -14.16
N ALA A 48 17.20 6.66 -13.36
CA ALA A 48 15.91 6.00 -13.61
C ALA A 48 14.74 7.01 -13.70
N PHE A 49 14.81 8.14 -12.99
CA PHE A 49 13.80 9.21 -13.06
C PHE A 49 13.80 9.98 -14.39
N ARG A 50 14.79 9.76 -15.27
CA ARG A 50 14.73 10.30 -16.64
C ARG A 50 13.66 9.62 -17.48
N ASP A 51 13.31 8.37 -17.16
CA ASP A 51 12.15 7.74 -17.80
C ASP A 51 10.87 8.28 -17.16
N LEU A 52 10.13 9.05 -17.95
CA LEU A 52 8.87 9.66 -17.53
C LEU A 52 7.88 8.61 -17.00
N ARG A 53 7.87 7.39 -17.57
CA ARG A 53 6.99 6.28 -17.13
C ARG A 53 7.32 5.84 -15.72
N PHE A 54 8.61 5.72 -15.40
CA PHE A 54 9.08 5.38 -14.07
C PHE A 54 8.73 6.48 -13.08
N THR A 55 9.01 7.74 -13.41
CA THR A 55 8.73 8.89 -12.53
C THR A 55 7.26 9.02 -12.19
N ILE A 56 6.36 8.95 -13.20
CA ILE A 56 4.91 9.02 -12.96
C ILE A 56 4.46 7.85 -12.09
N THR A 57 4.95 6.63 -12.38
CA THR A 57 4.60 5.44 -11.59
C THR A 57 5.08 5.57 -10.16
N THR A 58 6.29 6.08 -9.91
CA THR A 58 6.80 6.33 -8.56
C THR A 58 5.96 7.36 -7.82
N ILE A 59 5.54 8.46 -8.46
CA ILE A 59 4.66 9.45 -7.83
C ILE A 59 3.28 8.82 -7.55
N ALA A 60 2.77 7.98 -8.43
CA ALA A 60 1.50 7.28 -8.23
C ALA A 60 1.56 6.32 -7.03
N VAL A 61 2.63 5.52 -6.92
CA VAL A 61 2.89 4.63 -5.76
C VAL A 61 3.02 5.46 -4.49
N PHE A 62 3.77 6.57 -4.54
CA PHE A 62 3.91 7.49 -3.42
C PHE A 62 2.55 7.98 -2.92
N MET A 63 1.66 8.42 -3.81
CA MET A 63 0.31 8.89 -3.45
C MET A 63 -0.56 7.78 -2.86
N ILE A 64 -0.49 6.56 -3.41
CA ILE A 64 -1.25 5.41 -2.90
C ILE A 64 -0.79 5.00 -1.51
N GLU A 65 0.52 4.89 -1.30
CA GLU A 65 1.08 4.52 0.00
C GLU A 65 0.79 5.62 1.03
N TRP A 66 0.89 6.89 0.64
CA TRP A 66 0.49 8.02 1.47
C TRP A 66 -0.97 7.93 1.92
N ALA A 67 -1.85 7.51 1.01
CA ALA A 67 -3.27 7.32 1.29
C ALA A 67 -3.57 6.07 2.13
N LEU A 68 -2.78 5.00 2.00
CA LEU A 68 -2.97 3.70 2.63
C LEU A 68 -2.71 3.73 4.14
N PHE A 69 -1.67 4.44 4.59
CA PHE A 69 -1.31 4.48 6.01
C PHE A 69 -2.34 5.24 6.87
N VAL A 70 -3.07 6.17 6.27
CA VAL A 70 -4.08 6.98 6.96
C VAL A 70 -5.21 6.11 7.54
N PRO A 71 -6.02 5.37 6.76
CA PRO A 71 -7.08 4.51 7.28
C PRO A 71 -6.53 3.43 8.23
N ILE A 72 -5.37 2.85 7.93
CA ILE A 72 -4.76 1.82 8.79
C ILE A 72 -4.44 2.37 10.18
N THR A 73 -3.94 3.60 10.27
CA THR A 73 -3.61 4.22 11.56
C THR A 73 -4.85 4.73 12.28
N TYR A 74 -5.76 5.41 11.57
CA TYR A 74 -6.85 6.15 12.20
C TYR A 74 -8.13 5.33 12.43
N ILE A 75 -8.29 4.16 11.83
CA ILE A 75 -9.53 3.36 11.99
C ILE A 75 -9.80 2.96 13.45
N THR A 76 -8.77 2.58 14.19
CA THR A 76 -8.90 2.21 15.61
C THR A 76 -9.26 3.42 16.45
N THR A 77 -8.56 4.54 16.26
CA THR A 77 -8.84 5.78 17.00
C THR A 77 -10.23 6.34 16.66
N TYR A 78 -10.66 6.20 15.41
CA TYR A 78 -12.02 6.53 14.99
C TYR A 78 -13.06 5.66 15.71
N ALA A 79 -12.89 4.34 15.72
CA ALA A 79 -13.79 3.43 16.43
C ALA A 79 -13.86 3.73 17.95
N LEU A 80 -12.71 4.02 18.58
CA LEU A 80 -12.65 4.41 19.99
C LEU A 80 -13.38 5.73 20.26
N THR A 81 -13.22 6.73 19.38
CA THR A 81 -13.92 8.03 19.50
C THR A 81 -15.43 7.86 19.41
N GLN A 82 -15.89 6.90 18.62
CA GLN A 82 -17.31 6.55 18.45
C GLN A 82 -17.85 5.63 19.56
N LYS A 83 -17.13 5.50 20.69
CA LYS A 83 -17.49 4.68 21.86
C LYS A 83 -17.65 3.18 21.57
N VAL A 84 -17.01 2.67 20.51
CA VAL A 84 -16.91 1.23 20.28
C VAL A 84 -16.04 0.59 21.37
N ASN A 85 -16.37 -0.64 21.77
CA ASN A 85 -15.59 -1.40 22.74
C ASN A 85 -14.10 -1.46 22.34
N THR A 86 -13.20 -1.15 23.27
CA THR A 86 -11.75 -1.11 23.07
C THR A 86 -11.23 -2.41 22.45
N THR A 87 -11.72 -3.56 22.92
CA THR A 87 -11.33 -4.87 22.39
C THR A 87 -11.70 -5.01 20.91
N PHE A 88 -12.89 -4.53 20.54
CA PHE A 88 -13.38 -4.62 19.17
C PHE A 88 -12.68 -3.62 18.24
N ALA A 89 -12.35 -2.43 18.74
CA ALA A 89 -11.60 -1.44 17.96
C ALA A 89 -10.24 -1.99 17.50
N TYR A 90 -9.52 -2.72 18.35
CA TYR A 90 -8.28 -3.39 17.94
C TYR A 90 -8.51 -4.58 17.00
N GLN A 91 -9.64 -5.28 17.12
CA GLN A 91 -10.01 -6.35 16.20
C GLN A 91 -10.28 -5.85 14.77
N LEU A 92 -10.69 -4.59 14.58
CA LEU A 92 -10.85 -3.99 13.24
C LEU A 92 -9.55 -4.03 12.42
N ILE A 93 -8.39 -3.76 13.05
CA ILE A 93 -7.09 -3.89 12.38
C ILE A 93 -6.81 -5.35 12.02
N ALA A 94 -7.16 -6.30 12.91
CA ALA A 94 -6.98 -7.72 12.62
C ALA A 94 -7.84 -8.18 11.43
N ILE A 95 -9.10 -7.73 11.35
CA ILE A 95 -10.02 -8.00 10.24
C ILE A 95 -9.50 -7.37 8.94
N LEU A 96 -8.99 -6.14 8.99
CA LEU A 96 -8.38 -5.45 7.86
C LEU A 96 -7.18 -6.24 7.32
N ASN A 97 -6.28 -6.70 8.20
CA ASN A 97 -5.13 -7.49 7.77
C ASN A 97 -5.53 -8.87 7.24
N ALA A 98 -6.50 -9.53 7.86
CA ALA A 98 -7.01 -10.83 7.40
C ALA A 98 -7.62 -10.72 6.00
N SER A 99 -8.43 -9.70 5.74
CA SER A 99 -8.97 -9.43 4.39
C SER A 99 -7.88 -9.05 3.38
N SER A 100 -6.84 -8.32 3.82
CA SER A 100 -5.68 -8.01 2.98
C SER A 100 -4.90 -9.25 2.53
N VAL A 101 -4.90 -10.35 3.27
CA VAL A 101 -4.26 -11.60 2.83
C VAL A 101 -4.91 -12.09 1.52
N PHE A 102 -6.24 -12.12 1.47
CA PHE A 102 -6.98 -12.50 0.26
C PHE A 102 -6.78 -11.50 -0.87
N GLY A 103 -6.71 -10.21 -0.51
CA GLY A 103 -6.39 -9.10 -1.41
C GLY A 103 -5.02 -9.19 -2.06
N ARG A 104 -4.03 -9.81 -1.42
CA ARG A 104 -2.68 -9.97 -1.99
C ARG A 104 -2.57 -11.13 -2.99
N GLY A 105 -3.45 -12.12 -2.89
CA GLY A 105 -3.44 -13.31 -3.74
C GLY A 105 -4.32 -13.20 -4.98
N LEU A 106 -5.62 -12.94 -4.80
CA LEU A 106 -6.61 -12.99 -5.89
C LEU A 106 -6.36 -11.98 -7.03
N PRO A 107 -6.03 -10.71 -6.76
CA PRO A 107 -5.85 -9.69 -7.80
C PRO A 107 -4.58 -9.89 -8.61
N GLY A 108 -3.57 -10.58 -8.07
CA GLY A 108 -2.40 -11.01 -8.84
C GLY A 108 -2.80 -11.92 -10.00
N TYR A 109 -3.69 -12.89 -9.74
CA TYR A 109 -4.25 -13.77 -10.78
C TYR A 109 -5.04 -12.99 -11.83
N PHE A 110 -5.84 -12.00 -11.41
CA PHE A 110 -6.56 -11.15 -12.36
C PHE A 110 -5.63 -10.20 -13.13
N ALA A 111 -4.56 -9.73 -12.52
CA ALA A 111 -3.58 -8.84 -13.14
C ALA A 111 -2.84 -9.51 -14.29
N ASP A 112 -2.59 -10.82 -14.19
CA ASP A 112 -2.01 -11.60 -15.29
C ASP A 112 -2.94 -11.72 -16.51
N LYS A 113 -4.27 -11.61 -16.31
CA LYS A 113 -5.26 -11.73 -17.40
C LYS A 113 -5.74 -10.38 -17.97
N PHE A 114 -5.89 -9.37 -17.11
CA PHE A 114 -6.49 -8.08 -17.47
C PHE A 114 -5.46 -6.94 -17.60
N GLY A 115 -4.19 -7.21 -17.31
CA GLY A 115 -3.11 -6.23 -17.30
C GLY A 115 -2.92 -5.61 -15.91
N ARG A 116 -1.66 -5.55 -15.46
CA ARG A 116 -1.31 -5.17 -14.08
C ARG A 116 -1.68 -3.72 -13.75
N PHE A 117 -1.39 -2.79 -14.66
CA PHE A 117 -1.79 -1.38 -14.52
C PHE A 117 -3.31 -1.20 -14.45
N ASN A 118 -4.08 -2.01 -15.18
CA ASN A 118 -5.55 -1.91 -15.17
C ASN A 118 -6.10 -2.34 -13.82
N VAL A 119 -5.62 -3.47 -13.31
CA VAL A 119 -6.02 -3.93 -11.99
C VAL A 119 -5.59 -2.90 -10.94
N MET A 120 -4.40 -2.28 -11.05
CA MET A 120 -3.96 -1.21 -10.13
C MET A 120 -4.88 0.03 -10.12
N ILE A 121 -5.40 0.42 -11.28
CA ILE A 121 -6.34 1.56 -11.39
C ILE A 121 -7.67 1.19 -10.74
N VAL A 122 -8.21 0.01 -11.04
CA VAL A 122 -9.47 -0.46 -10.45
C VAL A 122 -9.29 -0.66 -8.93
N THR A 123 -8.12 -1.14 -8.48
CA THR A 123 -7.72 -1.21 -7.06
C THR A 123 -7.79 0.14 -6.35
N SER A 124 -7.17 1.13 -6.96
CA SER A 124 -7.18 2.48 -6.40
C SER A 124 -8.58 3.11 -6.38
N LEU A 125 -9.41 2.83 -7.39
CA LEU A 125 -10.77 3.37 -7.49
C LEU A 125 -11.70 2.79 -6.42
N PHE A 126 -11.78 1.46 -6.22
CA PHE A 126 -12.65 0.99 -5.13
C PHE A 126 -12.11 1.33 -3.74
N CYS A 127 -10.80 1.57 -3.55
CA CYS A 127 -10.27 2.12 -2.30
C CYS A 127 -10.77 3.55 -2.07
N THR A 128 -10.81 4.36 -3.13
CA THR A 128 -11.40 5.70 -3.07
C THR A 128 -12.90 5.64 -2.73
N ILE A 129 -13.64 4.76 -3.40
CA ILE A 129 -15.07 4.57 -3.17
C ILE A 129 -15.32 4.07 -1.76
N SER A 130 -14.52 3.15 -1.23
CA SER A 130 -14.71 2.63 0.12
C SER A 130 -14.48 3.69 1.19
N CYS A 131 -13.47 4.56 1.01
CA CYS A 131 -13.26 5.71 1.88
C CYS A 131 -14.44 6.69 1.84
N LEU A 132 -14.95 7.05 0.66
CA LEU A 132 -16.00 8.06 0.53
C LEU A 132 -17.43 7.53 0.78
N ALA A 133 -17.73 6.31 0.34
CA ALA A 133 -19.08 5.76 0.38
C ALA A 133 -19.36 4.91 1.62
N ILE A 134 -18.33 4.40 2.30
CA ILE A 134 -18.50 3.55 3.48
C ILE A 134 -17.96 4.23 4.72
N TRP A 135 -16.71 4.71 4.71
CA TRP A 135 -16.10 5.30 5.91
C TRP A 135 -16.69 6.68 6.25
N LEU A 136 -16.87 7.55 5.26
CA LEU A 136 -17.44 8.89 5.47
C LEU A 136 -18.87 8.86 6.08
N PRO A 137 -19.84 8.07 5.56
CA PRO A 137 -21.18 7.99 6.15
C PRO A 137 -21.30 7.03 7.33
N ALA A 138 -20.22 6.36 7.76
CA ALA A 138 -20.30 5.34 8.81
C ALA A 138 -20.87 5.88 10.14
N ASN A 139 -20.70 7.17 10.44
CA ASN A 139 -21.29 7.88 11.59
C ASN A 139 -21.21 7.11 12.93
N GLY A 140 -20.13 6.34 13.14
CA GLY A 140 -19.92 5.53 14.36
C GLY A 140 -20.67 4.19 14.43
N HIS A 141 -21.38 3.78 13.38
CA HIS A 141 -22.00 2.45 13.34
C HIS A 141 -20.96 1.34 13.12
N LEU A 142 -21.08 0.28 13.91
CA LEU A 142 -20.18 -0.89 13.87
C LEU A 142 -20.22 -1.65 12.54
N VAL A 143 -21.41 -1.86 11.98
CA VAL A 143 -21.60 -2.63 10.74
C VAL A 143 -20.86 -2.00 9.54
N PRO A 144 -21.06 -0.72 9.20
CA PRO A 144 -20.32 -0.11 8.09
C PRO A 144 -18.81 -0.04 8.34
N LEU A 145 -18.36 0.05 9.59
CA LEU A 145 -16.93 -0.04 9.92
C LEU A 145 -16.35 -1.41 9.59
N ILE A 146 -17.04 -2.49 9.94
CA ILE A 146 -16.60 -3.86 9.61
C ILE A 146 -16.57 -4.03 8.09
N ILE A 147 -17.64 -3.63 7.39
CA ILE A 147 -17.70 -3.71 5.92
C ILE A 147 -16.56 -2.90 5.29
N PHE A 148 -16.29 -1.69 5.80
CA PHE A 148 -15.16 -0.88 5.37
C PHE A 148 -13.84 -1.62 5.58
N THR A 149 -13.56 -2.18 6.77
CA THR A 149 -12.29 -2.88 7.03
C THR A 149 -12.07 -4.07 6.10
N ILE A 150 -13.13 -4.84 5.80
CA ILE A 150 -13.04 -6.00 4.90
C ILE A 150 -12.83 -5.54 3.46
N PHE A 151 -13.63 -4.58 3.00
CA PHE A 151 -13.62 -4.14 1.61
C PHE A 151 -12.36 -3.31 1.29
N PHE A 152 -11.99 -2.39 2.18
CA PHE A 152 -10.74 -1.63 2.09
C PHE A 152 -9.54 -2.56 2.23
N GLY A 153 -9.50 -3.45 3.23
CA GLY A 153 -8.36 -4.36 3.44
C GLY A 153 -8.12 -5.28 2.25
N PHE A 154 -9.18 -5.86 1.67
CA PHE A 154 -9.08 -6.64 0.44
C PHE A 154 -8.44 -5.84 -0.69
N TRP A 155 -8.83 -4.59 -0.89
CA TRP A 155 -8.46 -3.84 -2.07
C TRP A 155 -7.15 -3.05 -1.94
N SER A 156 -6.85 -2.58 -0.73
CA SER A 156 -5.56 -2.00 -0.38
C SER A 156 -4.45 -3.05 -0.44
N GLY A 157 -4.75 -4.29 -0.02
CA GLY A 157 -3.83 -5.42 -0.11
C GLY A 157 -3.38 -5.72 -1.55
N SER A 158 -4.31 -5.64 -2.50
CA SER A 158 -4.04 -5.76 -3.94
C SER A 158 -3.02 -4.74 -4.43
N GLY A 159 -3.19 -3.48 -4.01
CA GLY A 159 -2.33 -2.37 -4.45
C GLY A 159 -0.87 -2.61 -4.08
N VAL A 160 -0.61 -2.98 -2.83
CA VAL A 160 0.75 -3.25 -2.34
C VAL A 160 1.41 -4.41 -3.10
N SER A 161 0.65 -5.47 -3.42
CA SER A 161 1.17 -6.60 -4.18
C SER A 161 1.42 -6.29 -5.66
N LEU A 162 0.68 -5.36 -6.26
CA LEU A 162 0.79 -5.01 -7.67
C LEU A 162 1.86 -3.94 -7.94
N THR A 163 2.17 -3.08 -6.97
CA THR A 163 3.27 -2.09 -7.06
C THR A 163 4.59 -2.67 -7.57
N PRO A 164 5.18 -3.71 -6.96
CA PRO A 164 6.43 -4.32 -7.45
C PRO A 164 6.28 -4.88 -8.87
N VAL A 165 5.11 -5.42 -9.20
CA VAL A 165 4.85 -6.02 -10.51
C VAL A 165 4.70 -4.95 -11.60
N CYS A 166 4.14 -3.78 -11.29
CA CYS A 166 4.08 -2.65 -12.22
C CYS A 166 5.48 -2.07 -12.47
N ILE A 167 6.31 -1.96 -11.42
CA ILE A 167 7.69 -1.49 -11.54
C ILE A 167 8.52 -2.46 -12.41
N SER A 168 8.34 -3.77 -12.23
CA SER A 168 9.06 -4.79 -13.01
C SER A 168 8.73 -4.80 -14.51
N GLN A 169 7.64 -4.15 -14.94
CA GLN A 169 7.30 -3.98 -16.36
C GLN A 169 7.99 -2.79 -17.02
N ILE A 170 8.38 -1.79 -16.23
CA ILE A 170 9.01 -0.58 -16.75
C ILE A 170 10.53 -0.81 -16.87
N CYS A 171 11.11 -1.57 -15.94
CA CYS A 171 12.54 -1.86 -15.92
C CYS A 171 12.88 -3.24 -16.49
N ARG A 172 14.13 -3.40 -16.92
CA ARG A 172 14.69 -4.72 -17.21
C ARG A 172 14.81 -5.54 -15.92
N ILE A 173 14.63 -6.86 -16.02
CA ILE A 173 14.65 -7.77 -14.86
C ILE A 173 15.98 -7.67 -14.10
N GLU A 174 17.09 -7.47 -14.84
CA GLU A 174 18.44 -7.29 -14.30
C GLU A 174 18.57 -6.08 -13.35
N ASP A 175 17.85 -4.99 -13.63
CA ASP A 175 17.91 -3.73 -12.86
C ASP A 175 16.71 -3.55 -11.92
N TYR A 176 15.83 -4.56 -11.80
CA TYR A 176 14.61 -4.49 -11.00
C TYR A 176 14.87 -4.05 -9.56
N GLY A 177 15.89 -4.62 -8.90
CA GLY A 177 16.24 -4.26 -7.52
C GLY A 177 16.60 -2.79 -7.36
N LYS A 178 17.31 -2.19 -8.34
CA LYS A 178 17.68 -0.77 -8.32
C LYS A 178 16.46 0.13 -8.51
N TYR A 179 15.59 -0.20 -9.46
CA TYR A 179 14.37 0.58 -9.75
C TYR A 179 13.38 0.49 -8.58
N TYR A 180 13.16 -0.71 -8.06
CA TYR A 180 12.29 -0.94 -6.91
C TYR A 180 12.83 -0.21 -5.67
N GLY A 181 14.12 -0.33 -5.37
CA GLY A 181 14.76 0.37 -4.25
C GLY A 181 14.70 1.89 -4.38
N THR A 182 14.93 2.42 -5.58
CA THR A 182 14.85 3.87 -5.86
C THR A 182 13.42 4.39 -5.69
N CYS A 183 12.43 3.64 -6.18
CA CYS A 183 11.02 3.96 -6.00
C CYS A 183 10.64 3.99 -4.50
N TYR A 184 10.97 2.92 -3.76
CA TYR A 184 10.63 2.83 -2.34
C TYR A 184 11.39 3.80 -1.45
N THR A 185 12.58 4.25 -1.87
CA THR A 185 13.30 5.35 -1.20
C THR A 185 12.47 6.63 -1.22
N MET A 186 11.88 7.00 -2.37
CA MET A 186 10.97 8.16 -2.46
C MET A 186 9.68 7.94 -1.67
N VAL A 187 9.08 6.75 -1.78
CA VAL A 187 7.85 6.38 -1.07
C VAL A 187 8.01 6.49 0.45
N SER A 188 9.18 6.17 0.98
CA SER A 188 9.47 6.24 2.43
C SER A 188 9.22 7.63 3.04
N PHE A 189 9.49 8.70 2.28
CA PHE A 189 9.18 10.06 2.73
C PHE A 189 7.66 10.31 2.79
N GLY A 190 6.91 9.70 1.90
CA GLY A 190 5.45 9.74 1.89
C GLY A 190 4.89 9.03 3.12
N THR A 191 5.33 7.79 3.37
CA THR A 191 4.84 7.02 4.51
C THR A 191 5.21 7.66 5.85
N LEU A 192 6.38 8.31 5.95
CA LEU A 192 6.78 9.08 7.13
C LEU A 192 5.91 10.32 7.36
N THR A 193 5.56 11.05 6.30
CA THR A 193 4.81 12.32 6.40
C THR A 193 3.29 12.14 6.44
N GLY A 194 2.76 11.02 5.94
CA GLY A 194 1.31 10.77 5.84
C GLY A 194 0.58 10.80 7.18
N THR A 195 1.08 10.04 8.16
CA THR A 195 0.43 9.96 9.47
C THR A 195 0.46 11.29 10.23
N PRO A 196 1.59 12.02 10.32
CA PRO A 196 1.62 13.35 10.94
C PRO A 196 0.71 14.38 10.26
N ILE A 197 0.65 14.40 8.93
CA ILE A 197 -0.21 15.34 8.19
C ILE A 197 -1.69 15.04 8.46
N ALA A 198 -2.08 13.76 8.40
CA ALA A 198 -3.44 13.35 8.78
C ALA A 198 -3.77 13.71 10.24
N GLY A 199 -2.79 13.59 11.14
CA GLY A 199 -2.93 14.03 12.54
C GLY A 199 -3.15 15.53 12.67
N ALA A 200 -2.38 16.34 11.95
CA ALA A 200 -2.54 17.78 11.94
C ALA A 200 -3.91 18.21 11.38
N ILE A 201 -4.40 17.51 10.34
CA ILE A 201 -5.76 17.72 9.81
C ILE A 201 -6.80 17.41 10.89
N LEU A 202 -6.67 16.28 11.57
CA LEU A 202 -7.59 15.88 12.64
C LEU A 202 -7.61 16.88 13.81
N SER A 203 -6.44 17.37 14.23
CA SER A 203 -6.32 18.37 15.29
C SER A 203 -6.98 19.70 14.92
N ARG A 204 -6.87 20.13 13.65
CA ARG A 204 -7.51 21.38 13.17
C ARG A 204 -9.02 21.26 13.02
N GLN A 205 -9.55 20.05 12.85
CA GLN A 205 -10.98 19.79 12.73
C GLN A 205 -11.65 19.38 14.05
N SER A 206 -11.00 19.63 15.19
CA SER A 206 -11.55 19.36 16.53
C SER A 206 -12.03 17.91 16.72
N GLY A 207 -11.35 16.95 16.10
CA GLY A 207 -11.71 15.53 16.19
C GLY A 207 -12.73 15.03 15.16
N ASN A 208 -13.12 15.86 14.17
CA ASN A 208 -13.88 15.38 13.03
C ASN A 208 -12.95 14.67 12.03
N TYR A 209 -13.23 13.40 11.75
CA TYR A 209 -12.41 12.56 10.86
C TYR A 209 -12.68 12.79 9.38
N SER A 210 -13.69 13.59 9.03
CA SER A 210 -14.10 13.83 7.64
C SER A 210 -12.94 14.33 6.76
N GLY A 211 -12.12 15.27 7.24
CA GLY A 211 -11.00 15.78 6.44
C GLY A 211 -9.88 14.76 6.25
N VAL A 212 -9.65 13.88 7.23
CA VAL A 212 -8.70 12.77 7.11
C VAL A 212 -9.18 11.74 6.06
N ILE A 213 -10.49 11.47 6.04
CA ILE A 213 -11.11 10.58 5.05
C ILE A 213 -11.02 11.18 3.64
N TRP A 214 -11.35 12.47 3.49
CA TRP A 214 -11.21 13.18 2.22
C TRP A 214 -9.77 13.22 1.72
N PHE A 215 -8.82 13.47 2.63
CA PHE A 215 -7.40 13.46 2.30
C PHE A 215 -6.94 12.10 1.75
N SER A 216 -7.29 11.01 2.42
CA SER A 216 -6.98 9.65 1.94
C SER A 216 -7.66 9.35 0.59
N ALA A 217 -8.95 9.69 0.45
CA ALA A 217 -9.69 9.45 -0.79
C ALA A 217 -9.12 10.23 -1.99
N ILE A 218 -8.80 11.51 -1.80
CA ILE A 218 -8.21 12.35 -2.85
C ILE A 218 -6.82 11.83 -3.22
N ALA A 219 -6.00 11.45 -2.25
CA ALA A 219 -4.68 10.88 -2.52
C ALA A 219 -4.76 9.56 -3.32
N TYR A 220 -5.71 8.68 -2.99
CA TYR A 220 -6.00 7.47 -3.79
C TYR A 220 -6.48 7.81 -5.21
N LEU A 221 -7.35 8.80 -5.35
CA LEU A 221 -7.88 9.22 -6.65
C LEU A 221 -6.78 9.83 -7.53
N VAL A 222 -5.92 10.69 -6.98
CA VAL A 222 -4.75 11.25 -7.66
C VAL A 222 -3.80 10.12 -8.06
N GLY A 223 -3.55 9.15 -7.16
CA GLY A 223 -2.78 7.96 -7.48
C GLY A 223 -3.37 7.18 -8.67
N ALA A 224 -4.69 6.94 -8.68
CA ALA A 224 -5.38 6.27 -9.78
C ALA A 224 -5.26 7.02 -11.12
N LEU A 225 -5.38 8.35 -11.09
CA LEU A 225 -5.20 9.20 -12.28
C LEU A 225 -3.77 9.14 -12.80
N LEU A 226 -2.77 9.19 -11.91
CA LEU A 226 -1.36 9.06 -12.30
C LEU A 226 -1.04 7.67 -12.85
N PHE A 227 -1.60 6.60 -12.29
CA PHE A 227 -1.48 5.26 -12.87
C PHE A 227 -2.14 5.16 -14.25
N THR A 228 -3.28 5.81 -14.43
CA THR A 228 -3.94 5.91 -15.74
C THR A 228 -3.05 6.66 -16.73
N TYR A 229 -2.43 7.76 -16.30
CA TYR A 229 -1.50 8.52 -17.12
C TYR A 229 -0.25 7.70 -17.48
N ALA A 230 0.35 6.99 -16.51
CA ALA A 230 1.49 6.08 -16.74
C ALA A 230 1.13 4.95 -17.73
N ARG A 231 -0.09 4.41 -17.63
CA ARG A 231 -0.62 3.42 -18.57
C ARG A 231 -0.75 3.99 -19.98
N VAL A 232 -1.38 5.16 -20.13
CA VAL A 232 -1.56 5.82 -21.43
C VAL A 232 -0.22 6.16 -22.07
N LEU A 233 0.77 6.57 -21.28
CA LEU A 233 2.13 6.83 -21.75
C LEU A 233 2.84 5.55 -22.22
N SER A 234 2.57 4.41 -21.57
CA SER A 234 3.24 3.13 -21.87
C SER A 234 2.58 2.34 -23.02
N THR A 235 1.26 2.46 -23.20
CA THR A 235 0.48 1.63 -24.15
C THR A 235 -0.32 2.43 -25.20
N GLY A 236 -0.25 3.76 -25.16
CA GLY A 236 -1.13 4.63 -25.92
C GLY A 236 -2.59 4.57 -25.44
N TRP A 237 -3.53 5.15 -26.19
CA TRP A 237 -4.97 5.19 -25.86
C TRP A 237 -5.70 3.84 -26.04
N LYS A 238 -4.99 2.74 -26.34
CA LYS A 238 -5.62 1.44 -26.63
C LYS A 238 -5.98 0.72 -25.31
N LEU A 239 -7.27 0.78 -24.96
CA LEU A 239 -7.88 0.10 -23.80
C LEU A 239 -7.62 -1.42 -23.71
N LYS A 240 -7.24 -2.08 -24.82
CA LYS A 240 -6.97 -3.53 -24.92
C LYS A 240 -5.48 -3.90 -25.08
N ALA A 241 -4.56 -2.94 -25.04
CA ALA A 241 -3.14 -3.28 -25.05
C ALA A 241 -2.77 -3.92 -23.71
N ILE A 242 -2.51 -5.23 -23.73
CA ILE A 242 -2.04 -5.99 -22.59
C ILE A 242 -0.54 -5.71 -22.48
N TYR A 243 -0.14 -5.05 -21.40
CA TYR A 243 1.25 -5.01 -20.95
C TYR A 243 1.33 -5.79 -19.65
#